data_AF-A0A7H1NS35-F1
#
_entry.id   AF-A0A7H1NS35-F1
#
_cell.length_a   1.000
_cell.length_b   1.000
_cell.length_c   1.000
_cell.angle_alpha   90.00
_cell.angle_beta   90.00
_cell.angle_gamma   90.00
#
_symmetry.space_group_name_H-M   'P 1'
#
loop_
_entity.id
_entity.type
_entity.pdbx_description
1 polymer ?
#
loop_
_entity_poly.entity_id
_entity_poly.type
_entity_poly.pdbx_seq_one_letter_code
_entity_poly.pdbx_strand_id
1 'polypeptide(L)' 'MASDAFFPFADGVMIAIEAGATAIIQPGGSIRDQEVIDATNKANLAMVFTGMRHFRH' A
#
# COMPACT_ATOMS: atom_id res chain seq x y z
N MET A 1 3.46 2.92 7.45
CA MET A 1 2.87 3.96 6.58
C MET A 1 1.37 3.74 6.49
N ALA A 2 0.56 4.80 6.49
CA ALA A 2 -0.87 4.73 6.21
C ALA A 2 -1.20 5.58 4.98
N SER A 3 -2.02 5.04 4.08
CA SER A 3 -2.58 5.75 2.93
C SER A 3 -4.10 5.87 3.08
N ASP A 4 -4.64 7.05 2.84
CA ASP A 4 -6.07 7.35 2.89
C ASP A 4 -6.82 6.87 1.63
N ALA A 5 -6.09 6.68 0.52
CA ALA A 5 -6.53 6.12 -0.75
C ALA A 5 -5.73 4.87 -1.14
N PHE A 6 -6.24 4.10 -2.11
CA PHE A 6 -5.53 2.92 -2.61
C PHE A 6 -4.29 3.32 -3.42
N PHE A 7 -3.31 2.41 -3.51
CA PHE A 7 -2.16 2.59 -4.40
C PHE A 7 -2.53 2.19 -5.84
N PRO A 8 -2.45 3.11 -6.83
CA PRO A 8 -2.74 2.77 -8.22
C PRO A 8 -1.63 1.91 -8.84
N PHE A 9 -0.39 2.01 -8.33
CA PHE A 9 0.80 1.29 -8.76
C PHE A 9 1.70 0.96 -7.57
N ALA A 10 2.64 0.03 -7.75
CA ALA A 10 3.57 -0.40 -6.69
C ALA A 10 4.65 0.64 -6.34
N ASP A 11 4.88 1.65 -7.18
CA ASP A 11 5.92 2.67 -7.00
C ASP A 11 5.80 3.43 -5.66
N GLY A 12 4.60 3.88 -5.29
CA GLY A 12 4.36 4.56 -4.02
C GLY A 12 4.67 3.69 -2.79
N VAL A 13 4.45 2.38 -2.91
CA VAL A 13 4.79 1.39 -1.87
C VAL A 13 6.29 1.14 -1.81
N MET A 14 6.97 1.08 -2.95
CA MET A 14 8.43 0.92 -3.02
C MET A 14 9.16 2.09 -2.34
N ILE A 15 8.73 3.34 -2.58
CA ILE A 15 9.29 4.52 -1.92
C ILE A 15 9.17 4.42 -0.40
N ALA A 16 8.02 3.95 0.10
CA ALA A 16 7.82 3.79 1.53
C ALA A 16 8.71 2.70 2.13
N ILE A 17 8.90 1.58 1.42
CA ILE A 17 9.81 0.50 1.80
C ILE A 17 11.25 1.03 1.87
N GLU A 18 11.70 1.76 0.85
CA GLU A 18 13.04 2.36 0.80
C GLU A 18 13.25 3.38 1.94
N ALA A 19 12.20 4.10 2.33
CA ALA A 19 12.22 5.00 3.48
C ALA A 19 12.21 4.29 4.84
N GLY A 20 12.20 2.96 4.88
CA GLY A 20 12.26 2.15 6.09
C GLY A 20 10.90 1.83 6.72
N ALA A 21 9.81 1.88 5.94
CA ALA A 21 8.53 1.36 6.41
C ALA A 21 8.66 -0.13 6.74
N THR A 22 8.00 -0.55 7.82
CA THR A 22 7.93 -1.96 8.26
C THR A 22 6.54 -2.56 8.08
N ALA A 23 5.53 -1.72 7.85
CA ALA A 23 4.16 -2.11 7.57
C ALA A 23 3.43 -1.03 6.75
N ILE A 24 2.46 -1.47 5.95
CA ILE A 24 1.62 -0.63 5.10
C ILE A 24 0.14 -0.90 5.41
N ILE A 25 -0.65 0.17 5.53
CA ILE A 25 -2.11 0.09 5.61
C ILE A 25 -2.72 0.98 4.52
N GLN A 26 -3.66 0.44 3.74
CA GLN A 26 -4.36 1.16 2.67
C GLN A 26 -5.80 0.62 2.49
N PRO A 27 -6.70 1.29 1.76
CA PRO A 27 -8.06 0.80 1.54
C PRO A 27 -8.15 -0.47 0.69
N GLY A 28 -7.27 -0.62 -0.31
CA GLY A 28 -7.46 -1.57 -1.40
C GLY A 28 -8.59 -1.15 -2.36
N GLY A 29 -8.85 -1.96 -3.38
CA GLY A 29 -9.82 -1.70 -4.45
C GLY A 29 -9.19 -1.26 -5.77
N SER A 30 -7.86 -1.33 -5.91
CA SER A 30 -7.19 -1.12 -7.19
C SER A 30 -7.30 -2.38 -8.06
N ILE A 31 -7.47 -2.20 -9.38
CA ILE A 31 -7.32 -3.31 -10.34
C ILE A 31 -5.92 -3.93 -10.25
N ARG A 32 -4.94 -3.17 -9.74
CA ARG A 32 -3.54 -3.54 -9.61
C ARG A 32 -3.11 -3.86 -8.17
N ASP A 33 -4.04 -4.15 -7.26
CA ASP A 33 -3.68 -4.47 -5.87
C ASP A 33 -2.71 -5.65 -5.79
N GLN A 34 -2.80 -6.63 -6.70
CA GLN A 34 -1.87 -7.76 -6.72
C GLN A 34 -0.40 -7.32 -6.93
N GLU A 35 -0.14 -6.35 -7.79
CA GLU A 35 1.21 -5.82 -8.03
C GLU A 35 1.78 -5.18 -6.75
N VAL A 36 0.91 -4.48 -6.02
CA VAL A 36 1.25 -3.81 -4.76
C VAL A 36 1.49 -4.82 -3.62
N ILE A 37 0.66 -5.86 -3.54
CA ILE A 37 0.83 -6.97 -2.60
C ILE A 37 2.15 -7.69 -2.86
N ASP A 38 2.44 -8.02 -4.12
CA ASP A 38 3.66 -8.72 -4.51
C ASP A 38 4.92 -7.92 -4.18
N ALA A 39 4.90 -6.60 -4.39
CA ALA A 39 5.99 -5.72 -4.00
C ALA A 39 6.22 -5.72 -2.48
N THR A 40 5.14 -5.67 -1.71
CA THR A 40 5.20 -5.67 -0.23
C THR A 40 5.67 -7.02 0.32
N ASN A 41 5.21 -8.12 -0.28
CA ASN A 41 5.63 -9.48 0.07
C ASN A 41 7.12 -9.71 -0.24
N LYS A 42 7.62 -9.23 -1.38
CA LYS A 42 9.06 -9.31 -1.71
C LYS A 42 9.93 -8.60 -0.70
N ALA A 43 9.43 -7.53 -0.10
CA ALA A 43 10.12 -6.80 0.95
C ALA A 43 9.88 -7.39 2.36
N ASN A 44 9.05 -8.44 2.50
CA ASN A 44 8.69 -9.08 3.77
C ASN A 44 8.04 -8.11 4.78
N LEU A 45 7.22 -7.18 4.29
CA LEU A 45 6.43 -6.26 5.11
C LEU A 45 5.01 -6.77 5.31
N ALA A 46 4.39 -6.37 6.42
CA ALA A 46 2.95 -6.55 6.61
C ALA A 46 2.16 -5.53 5.78
N MET A 47 1.09 -5.98 5.10
CA MET A 47 0.11 -5.13 4.44
C MET A 47 -1.30 -5.40 4.99
N VAL A 48 -2.04 -4.34 5.30
CA VAL A 48 -3.43 -4.42 5.78
C VAL A 48 -4.35 -3.61 4.87
N PHE A 49 -5.48 -4.20 4.51
CA PHE A 49 -6.56 -3.52 3.79
C PHE A 49 -7.68 -3.09 4.75
N THR A 50 -8.04 -1.81 4.70
CA THR A 50 -9.13 -1.27 5.54
C THR A 50 -10.50 -1.43 4.87
N GLY A 51 -10.56 -1.56 3.54
CA GLY A 51 -11.79 -1.54 2.77
C GLY A 51 -12.51 -0.18 2.78
N MET A 52 -11.93 0.86 3.39
CA MET A 52 -12.54 2.19 3.51
C MET A 52 -11.55 3.29 3.13
N ARG A 53 -11.99 4.16 2.21
CA ARG A 53 -11.24 5.34 1.76
C ARG A 53 -11.59 6.56 2.62
N HIS A 54 -10.57 7.29 3.08
CA HIS A 54 -10.72 8.48 3.91
C HIS A 54 -10.30 9.76 3.17
N PHE A 55 -10.90 10.00 2.01
CA PHE A 55 -10.55 11.13 1.17
C PHE A 55 -11.10 12.45 1.73
N ARG A 56 -10.24 13.48 1.78
CA ARG A 56 -10.59 14.85 2.17
C ARG A 56 -9.88 15.84 1.25
N HIS A 57 -10.63 16.81 0.72
CA HIS A 57 -10.10 17.90 -0.10
C HIS A 57 -9.36 18.95 0.72
#